data_AF-A0A150MTZ6-F1
#
_entry.id   AF-A0A150MTZ6-F1
#
_cell.length_a   1.000
_cell.length_b   1.000
_cell.length_c   1.000
_cell.angle_alpha   90.00
_cell.angle_beta   90.00
_cell.angle_gamma   90.00
#
_symmetry.space_group_name_H-M   'P 1'
#
loop_
_entity.id
_entity.type
_entity.pdbx_description
1 polymer ?
#
loop_
_entity_poly.entity_id
_entity_poly.type
_entity_poly.pdbx_seq_one_letter_code
_entity_poly.pdbx_strand_id
1 'polypeptide(L)'
;MIVIKQNPEKDVYRNLLDLSFEICDQFHLVLRKDMGPLTTYEPILKRLENSLIVMKEESEWASTILGSGQTALVYYYRTDANANKVLTEVTNSLYDWVQPHLPEDLSFFKQGKEWLVTISHEKESYIYTEDEYEIKKVMGIKGLKLEIDR
;
A
#
# COMPACT_ATOMS: atom_id res chain seq x y z
N MET A 1 -15.66 -6.43 5.91
CA MET A 1 -14.66 -5.52 5.31
C MET A 1 -14.67 -4.21 6.09
N ILE A 2 -13.53 -3.51 6.22
CA ILE A 2 -13.50 -2.18 6.83
C ILE A 2 -13.11 -1.16 5.76
N VAL A 3 -13.94 -0.16 5.52
CA VAL A 3 -13.68 0.93 4.57
C VAL A 3 -13.02 2.09 5.32
N ILE A 4 -11.91 2.61 4.79
CA ILE A 4 -11.28 3.84 5.27
C ILE A 4 -11.94 5.02 4.54
N LYS A 5 -12.70 5.83 5.27
CA LYS A 5 -13.58 6.87 4.70
C LYS A 5 -12.86 8.18 4.35
N GLN A 6 -11.63 8.38 4.81
CA GLN A 6 -10.84 9.58 4.57
C GLN A 6 -9.36 9.23 4.53
N ASN A 7 -8.59 9.99 3.74
CA ASN A 7 -7.14 9.85 3.65
C ASN A 7 -6.49 9.87 5.05
N PRO A 8 -5.84 8.77 5.48
CA PRO A 8 -4.95 8.80 6.63
C PRO A 8 -3.76 9.71 6.33
N GLU A 9 -3.52 10.70 7.19
CA GLU A 9 -2.40 11.63 7.06
C GLU A 9 -1.64 11.77 8.40
N LYS A 10 -0.38 12.20 8.32
CA LYS A 10 0.51 12.48 9.45
C LYS A 10 0.55 11.29 10.42
N ASP A 11 0.21 11.53 11.69
CA ASP A 11 0.24 10.51 12.72
C ASP A 11 -0.78 9.40 12.46
N VAL A 12 -1.92 9.69 11.79
CA VAL A 12 -2.91 8.67 11.44
C VAL A 12 -2.33 7.71 10.40
N TYR A 13 -1.67 8.25 9.37
CA TYR A 13 -0.94 7.44 8.39
C TYR A 13 0.19 6.64 9.04
N ARG A 14 1.02 7.25 9.89
CA ARG A 14 2.12 6.55 10.57
C ARG A 14 1.62 5.40 11.42
N ASN A 15 0.57 5.61 12.22
CA ASN A 15 -0.01 4.56 13.04
C ASN A 15 -0.62 3.43 12.21
N LEU A 16 -1.25 3.75 11.07
CA LEU A 16 -1.75 2.74 10.14
C LEU A 16 -0.59 1.95 9.51
N LEU A 17 0.45 2.65 9.05
CA LEU A 17 1.64 2.05 8.46
C LEU A 17 2.33 1.10 9.46
N ASP A 18 2.58 1.56 10.68
CA ASP A 18 3.20 0.72 11.73
C ASP A 18 2.36 -0.51 12.03
N LEU A 19 1.03 -0.39 12.07
CA LEU A 19 0.14 -1.53 12.24
C LEU A 19 0.21 -2.49 11.04
N SER A 20 0.27 -1.97 9.81
CA SER A 20 0.46 -2.79 8.61
C SER A 20 1.77 -3.59 8.68
N PHE A 21 2.87 -3.00 9.15
CA PHE A 21 4.15 -3.70 9.35
C PHE A 21 4.13 -4.68 10.52
N GLU A 22 3.29 -4.46 11.54
CA GLU A 22 3.09 -5.41 12.64
C GLU A 22 2.35 -6.67 12.16
N ILE A 23 1.37 -6.52 11.28
CA ILE A 23 0.43 -7.60 10.89
C ILE A 23 0.87 -8.35 9.63
N CYS A 24 1.33 -7.63 8.62
CA CYS A 24 1.55 -8.15 7.28
C CYS A 24 3.00 -8.61 7.10
N ASP A 25 3.24 -9.58 6.20
CA ASP A 25 4.58 -10.05 5.82
C ASP A 25 5.06 -9.43 4.49
N GLN A 26 4.14 -8.88 3.69
CA GLN A 26 4.45 -8.31 2.38
C GLN A 26 3.66 -7.04 2.10
N PHE A 27 4.20 -6.20 1.23
CA PHE A 27 3.49 -5.11 0.59
C PHE A 27 3.90 -5.00 -0.87
N HIS A 28 3.10 -4.28 -1.67
CA HIS A 28 3.46 -3.96 -3.04
C HIS A 28 3.46 -2.47 -3.33
N LEU A 29 4.12 -2.11 -4.42
CA LEU A 29 4.04 -0.83 -5.09
C LEU A 29 3.95 -1.07 -6.60
N VAL A 30 3.17 -0.24 -7.30
CA VAL A 30 2.91 -0.43 -8.73
C VAL A 30 3.51 0.69 -9.56
N LEU A 31 4.20 0.33 -10.64
CA LEU A 31 4.66 1.26 -11.65
C LEU A 31 3.91 1.07 -12.96
N ARG A 32 3.03 2.03 -13.26
CA ARG A 32 2.24 2.07 -14.49
C ARG A 32 3.06 2.63 -15.65
N LYS A 33 3.19 1.82 -16.70
CA LYS A 33 3.96 2.14 -17.92
C LYS A 33 3.36 3.28 -18.75
N ASP A 34 2.08 3.57 -18.57
CA ASP A 34 1.32 4.59 -19.29
C ASP A 34 1.23 5.94 -18.56
N MET A 35 1.84 6.06 -17.37
CA MET A 35 1.72 7.22 -16.47
C MET A 35 3.02 8.03 -16.34
N GLY A 36 3.92 7.93 -17.33
CA GLY A 36 5.14 8.74 -17.43
C GLY A 36 6.45 7.95 -17.32
N PRO A 37 7.61 8.64 -17.29
CA PRO A 37 8.92 7.99 -17.26
C PRO A 37 9.17 7.25 -15.93
N LEU A 38 9.40 5.94 -16.02
CA LEU A 38 9.61 5.07 -14.86
C LEU A 38 10.94 5.33 -14.13
N THR A 39 11.91 5.96 -14.80
CA THR A 39 13.21 6.32 -14.21
C THR A 39 13.07 7.27 -13.02
N THR A 40 11.94 8.00 -12.93
CA THR A 40 11.60 8.89 -11.81
C THR A 40 11.57 8.14 -10.46
N TYR A 41 11.30 6.83 -10.48
CA TYR A 41 11.14 6.03 -9.27
C TYR A 41 12.42 5.29 -8.85
N GLU A 42 13.50 5.34 -9.64
CA GLU A 42 14.77 4.71 -9.29
C GLU A 42 15.29 5.05 -7.88
N PRO A 43 15.19 6.31 -7.39
CA PRO A 43 15.66 6.64 -6.04
C PRO A 43 14.93 5.89 -4.93
N ILE A 44 13.61 5.71 -5.03
CA ILE A 44 12.84 4.98 -4.02
C ILE A 44 13.04 3.47 -4.16
N LEU A 45 13.06 2.94 -5.39
CA LEU A 45 13.32 1.53 -5.66
C LEU A 45 14.68 1.10 -5.09
N LYS A 46 15.72 1.93 -5.26
CA LYS A 46 17.05 1.68 -4.71
C LYS A 46 17.06 1.65 -3.18
N ARG A 47 16.29 2.51 -2.53
CA ARG A 47 16.17 2.50 -1.04
C ARG A 47 15.45 1.26 -0.53
N LEU A 48 14.56 0.68 -1.34
CA LEU A 48 13.81 -0.53 -1.03
C LEU A 48 14.49 -1.82 -1.52
N GLU A 49 15.65 -1.74 -2.19
CA GLU A 49 16.26 -2.88 -2.88
C GLU A 49 16.49 -4.09 -1.97
N ASN A 50 16.93 -3.85 -0.73
CA ASN A 50 17.21 -4.90 0.23
C ASN A 50 15.95 -5.58 0.75
N SER A 51 14.81 -4.90 0.69
CA SER A 51 13.50 -5.41 1.11
C SER A 51 12.77 -6.11 -0.03
N LEU A 52 13.25 -6.01 -1.28
CA LEU A 52 12.60 -6.58 -2.46
C LEU A 52 12.55 -8.11 -2.37
N ILE A 53 11.39 -8.66 -2.72
CA ILE A 53 11.19 -10.10 -2.91
C ILE A 53 11.28 -10.40 -4.40
N VAL A 54 10.43 -9.75 -5.18
CA VAL A 54 10.33 -9.96 -6.62
C VAL A 54 9.65 -8.77 -7.28
N MET A 55 10.02 -8.51 -8.54
CA MET A 55 9.25 -7.65 -9.43
C MET A 55 8.62 -8.53 -10.51
N LYS A 56 7.35 -8.29 -10.81
CA LYS A 56 6.61 -8.99 -11.85
C LYS A 56 5.99 -7.99 -12.81
N GLU A 57 5.81 -8.42 -14.05
CA GLU A 57 5.00 -7.71 -15.01
C GLU A 57 3.59 -8.32 -15.01
N GLU A 58 2.60 -7.57 -14.55
CA GLU A 58 1.24 -8.07 -14.29
C GLU A 58 0.20 -7.09 -14.85
N SER A 59 -0.96 -7.62 -15.25
CA SER A 59 -2.13 -6.83 -15.66
C SER A 59 -3.16 -6.68 -14.52
N GLU A 60 -2.90 -7.29 -13.37
CA GLU A 60 -3.80 -7.31 -12.22
C GLU A 60 -2.97 -7.31 -10.95
N TRP A 61 -3.40 -6.51 -9.98
CA TRP A 61 -2.89 -6.46 -8.62
C TRP A 61 -4.05 -6.19 -7.66
N ALA A 62 -3.77 -6.18 -6.36
CA ALA A 62 -4.78 -6.13 -5.29
C ALA A 62 -5.93 -5.11 -5.47
N SER A 63 -5.64 -3.97 -6.10
CA SER A 63 -6.58 -2.86 -6.23
C SER A 63 -7.13 -2.67 -7.63
N THR A 64 -6.52 -3.25 -8.68
CA THR A 64 -6.87 -2.89 -10.07
C THR A 64 -6.56 -4.01 -11.07
N ILE A 65 -7.45 -4.16 -12.04
CA ILE A 65 -7.28 -4.98 -13.24
C ILE A 65 -7.18 -4.04 -14.45
N LEU A 66 -6.07 -4.11 -15.18
CA LEU A 66 -5.86 -3.37 -16.42
C LEU A 66 -6.55 -4.08 -17.59
N GLY A 67 -7.18 -3.27 -18.45
CA GLY A 67 -7.77 -3.73 -19.69
C GLY A 67 -6.77 -3.79 -20.85
N SER A 68 -7.26 -4.23 -22.01
CA SER A 68 -6.59 -4.03 -23.31
C SER A 68 -5.17 -4.58 -23.42
N GLY A 69 -4.84 -5.64 -22.67
CA GLY A 69 -3.52 -6.28 -22.69
C GLY A 69 -2.40 -5.40 -22.10
N GLN A 70 -2.75 -4.34 -21.38
CA GLN A 70 -1.78 -3.49 -20.70
C GLN A 70 -1.23 -4.19 -19.46
N THR A 71 0.01 -3.87 -19.12
CA THR A 71 0.70 -4.38 -17.93
C THR A 71 1.37 -3.25 -17.16
N ALA A 72 1.59 -3.49 -15.87
CA ALA A 72 2.37 -2.67 -14.97
C ALA A 72 3.54 -3.50 -14.40
N LEU A 73 4.53 -2.82 -13.83
CA LEU A 73 5.55 -3.48 -13.03
C LEU A 73 5.11 -3.44 -11.56
N VAL A 74 4.83 -4.60 -10.99
CA VAL A 74 4.39 -4.76 -9.60
C VAL A 74 5.58 -5.25 -8.78
N TYR A 75 5.98 -4.46 -7.80
CA TYR A 75 7.12 -4.77 -6.93
C TYR A 75 6.61 -5.25 -5.59
N TYR A 76 6.96 -6.48 -5.22
CA TYR A 76 6.62 -7.09 -3.94
C TYR A 76 7.80 -7.02 -3.00
N TYR A 77 7.57 -6.52 -1.79
CA TYR A 77 8.58 -6.28 -0.77
C TYR A 77 8.20 -6.98 0.53
N ARG A 78 9.21 -7.31 1.34
CA ARG A 78 9.01 -7.74 2.73
C ARG A 78 8.70 -6.55 3.61
N THR A 79 7.82 -6.74 4.58
CA THR A 79 7.59 -5.78 5.68
C THR A 79 8.74 -5.84 6.70
N ASP A 80 9.88 -5.24 6.37
CA ASP A 80 11.03 -5.15 7.27
C ASP A 80 11.33 -3.72 7.74
N ALA A 81 12.27 -3.59 8.69
CA ALA A 81 12.63 -2.31 9.27
C ALA A 81 13.20 -1.31 8.23
N ASN A 82 13.84 -1.80 7.16
CA ASN A 82 14.32 -0.94 6.08
C ASN A 82 13.14 -0.35 5.32
N ALA A 83 12.18 -1.19 4.90
CA ALA A 83 11.01 -0.74 4.17
C ALA A 83 10.15 0.22 5.00
N ASN A 84 9.87 -0.08 6.28
CA ASN A 84 9.09 0.81 7.15
C ASN A 84 9.72 2.21 7.20
N LYS A 85 11.04 2.27 7.42
CA LYS A 85 11.78 3.54 7.45
C LYS A 85 11.64 4.30 6.13
N VAL A 86 11.82 3.63 5.00
CA VAL A 86 11.72 4.27 3.69
C VAL A 86 10.31 4.82 3.44
N LEU A 87 9.27 4.02 3.65
CA LEU A 87 7.87 4.45 3.43
C LEU A 87 7.47 5.61 4.36
N THR A 88 7.99 5.63 5.59
CA THR A 88 7.77 6.72 6.57
C THR A 88 8.47 8.02 6.19
N GLU A 89 9.63 7.95 5.55
CA GLU A 89 10.41 9.12 5.14
C GLU A 89 9.93 9.72 3.80
N VAL A 90 9.27 8.92 2.96
CA VAL A 90 8.85 9.32 1.61
C VAL A 90 7.58 10.18 1.62
N THR A 91 6.59 9.82 2.43
CA THR A 91 5.33 10.59 2.55
C THR A 91 4.75 10.44 3.96
N ASN A 92 3.78 11.30 4.29
CA ASN A 92 2.96 11.20 5.48
C ASN A 92 1.46 11.03 5.13
N SER A 93 1.12 10.45 3.98
CA SER A 93 -0.25 10.32 3.48
C SER A 93 -0.41 9.01 2.71
N LEU A 94 -1.52 8.30 2.93
CA LEU A 94 -1.79 7.04 2.23
C LEU A 94 -2.07 7.28 0.74
N TYR A 95 -2.82 8.33 0.41
CA TYR A 95 -3.22 8.62 -0.97
C TYR A 95 -2.18 9.43 -1.76
N ASP A 96 -1.01 9.68 -1.18
CA ASP A 96 0.13 10.27 -1.91
C ASP A 96 0.85 9.25 -2.78
N TRP A 97 0.63 7.94 -2.55
CA TRP A 97 1.16 6.84 -3.37
C TRP A 97 0.47 6.78 -4.73
N VAL A 98 0.69 7.83 -5.54
CA VAL A 98 0.05 8.07 -6.83
C VAL A 98 1.05 8.64 -7.83
N GLN A 99 1.03 8.12 -9.06
CA GLN A 99 1.89 8.64 -10.13
C GLN A 99 1.39 10.01 -10.60
N PRO A 100 2.30 10.92 -11.03
CA PRO A 100 3.72 10.71 -11.27
C PRO A 100 4.64 10.91 -10.05
N HIS A 101 4.11 11.31 -8.89
CA HIS A 101 4.92 11.75 -7.75
C HIS A 101 5.54 10.58 -6.98
N LEU A 102 4.77 9.51 -6.76
CA LEU A 102 5.21 8.25 -6.14
C LEU A 102 4.71 7.06 -6.96
N PRO A 103 5.21 5.83 -6.70
CA PRO A 103 4.57 4.61 -7.19
C PRO A 103 3.10 4.53 -6.76
N GLU A 104 2.28 3.86 -7.56
CA GLU A 104 0.85 3.65 -7.28
C GLU A 104 0.63 2.62 -6.16
N ASP A 105 -0.52 2.77 -5.50
CA ASP A 105 -1.25 1.73 -4.76
C ASP A 105 -0.46 0.95 -3.70
N LEU A 106 0.07 1.65 -2.68
CA LEU A 106 0.63 0.98 -1.50
C LEU A 106 -0.43 0.09 -0.82
N SER A 107 -0.25 -1.22 -0.95
CA SER A 107 -1.13 -2.25 -0.38
C SER A 107 -0.33 -3.32 0.34
N PHE A 108 -0.91 -3.93 1.38
CA PHE A 108 -0.26 -4.89 2.27
C PHE A 108 -0.97 -6.23 2.27
N PHE A 109 -0.19 -7.29 2.49
CA PHE A 109 -0.64 -8.68 2.45
C PHE A 109 -0.17 -9.46 3.68
N LYS A 110 -1.09 -10.27 4.21
CA LYS A 110 -0.83 -11.24 5.28
C LYS A 110 -0.99 -12.65 4.71
N GLN A 111 0.09 -13.41 4.70
CA GLN A 111 0.19 -14.79 4.21
C GLN A 111 -0.34 -14.94 2.79
N GLY A 112 0.00 -13.98 1.92
CA GLY A 112 -0.43 -13.93 0.53
C GLY A 112 -1.89 -13.49 0.32
N LYS A 113 -2.62 -13.12 1.39
CA LYS A 113 -3.96 -12.53 1.29
C LYS A 113 -3.89 -11.03 1.49
N GLU A 114 -4.68 -10.29 0.74
CA GLU A 114 -4.85 -8.85 0.90
C GLU A 114 -5.28 -8.52 2.34
N TRP A 115 -4.64 -7.51 2.92
CA TRP A 115 -4.98 -6.99 4.24
C TRP A 115 -5.33 -5.51 4.18
N LEU A 116 -4.48 -4.67 3.59
CA LEU A 116 -4.80 -3.28 3.26
C LEU A 116 -4.71 -3.12 1.75
N VAL A 117 -5.81 -2.77 1.10
CA VAL A 117 -5.87 -2.48 -0.34
C VAL A 117 -6.09 -0.99 -0.51
N THR A 118 -5.33 -0.36 -1.41
CA THR A 118 -5.43 1.06 -1.72
C THR A 118 -5.56 1.26 -3.23
N ILE A 119 -6.54 2.06 -3.65
CA ILE A 119 -6.64 2.63 -4.99
C ILE A 119 -6.38 4.13 -4.84
N SER A 120 -5.12 4.55 -4.92
CA SER A 120 -4.71 5.89 -4.48
C SER A 120 -5.32 7.01 -5.32
N HIS A 121 -5.41 6.82 -6.64
CA HIS A 121 -5.99 7.80 -7.55
C HIS A 121 -7.50 7.97 -7.36
N GLU A 122 -8.19 6.92 -6.91
CA GLU A 122 -9.63 6.95 -6.55
C GLU A 122 -9.89 7.35 -5.10
N LYS A 123 -8.84 7.43 -4.27
CA LYS A 123 -8.92 7.73 -2.83
C LYS A 123 -9.76 6.70 -2.07
N GLU A 124 -9.65 5.45 -2.48
CA GLU A 124 -10.34 4.32 -1.87
C GLU A 124 -9.33 3.42 -1.16
N SER A 125 -9.69 2.95 0.03
CA SER A 125 -8.90 1.95 0.72
C SER A 125 -9.73 1.09 1.67
N TYR A 126 -9.32 -0.17 1.77
CA TYR A 126 -10.06 -1.21 2.46
C TYR A 126 -9.13 -2.05 3.31
N ILE A 127 -9.60 -2.43 4.50
CA ILE A 127 -8.95 -3.43 5.32
C ILE A 127 -9.78 -4.72 5.31
N TYR A 128 -9.15 -5.81 4.91
CA TYR A 128 -9.72 -7.15 4.88
C TYR A 128 -9.19 -7.96 6.06
N THR A 129 -10.04 -8.12 7.08
CA THR A 129 -9.77 -9.00 8.21
C THR A 129 -11.07 -9.39 8.90
N GLU A 130 -11.09 -10.61 9.42
CA GLU A 130 -12.11 -11.14 10.34
C GLU A 130 -11.54 -11.35 11.74
N ASP A 131 -10.24 -11.08 11.93
CA ASP A 131 -9.56 -11.27 13.21
C ASP A 131 -9.95 -10.14 14.18
N GLU A 132 -10.61 -10.50 15.29
CA GLU A 132 -11.11 -9.51 16.27
C GLU A 132 -9.98 -8.66 16.89
N TYR A 133 -8.77 -9.21 17.02
CA TYR A 133 -7.63 -8.47 17.55
C TYR A 133 -7.17 -7.42 16.55
N GLU A 134 -7.07 -7.75 15.27
CA GLU A 134 -6.73 -6.81 14.20
C GLU A 134 -7.80 -5.72 14.05
N ILE A 135 -9.08 -6.10 14.05
CA ILE A 135 -10.20 -5.16 14.01
C ILE A 135 -10.09 -4.17 15.16
N LYS A 136 -9.84 -4.66 16.39
CA LYS A 136 -9.68 -3.82 17.57
C LYS A 136 -8.48 -2.87 17.44
N LYS A 137 -7.36 -3.33 16.90
CA LYS A 137 -6.16 -2.50 16.66
C LYS A 137 -6.46 -1.39 15.65
N VAL A 138 -7.09 -1.72 14.52
CA VAL A 138 -7.50 -0.77 13.47
C VAL A 138 -8.45 0.28 14.03
N MET A 139 -9.50 -0.14 14.75
CA MET A 139 -10.46 0.77 15.41
C MET A 139 -9.80 1.62 16.52
N GLY A 140 -8.68 1.16 17.05
CA GLY A 140 -7.89 1.87 18.06
C GLY A 140 -7.03 3.00 17.51
N ILE A 141 -6.84 3.10 16.18
CA ILE A 141 -6.05 4.17 15.57
C ILE A 141 -6.81 5.49 15.68
N LYS A 142 -6.34 6.36 16.58
CA LYS A 142 -6.94 7.68 16.81
C LYS A 142 -6.92 8.50 15.52
N GLY A 143 -8.10 8.95 15.09
CA GLY A 143 -8.28 9.81 13.92
C GLY A 143 -8.57 9.07 12.62
N LEU A 144 -8.37 7.76 12.57
CA LEU A 144 -8.72 6.95 11.41
C LEU A 144 -10.25 6.89 11.27
N LYS A 145 -10.78 7.29 10.10
CA LYS A 145 -12.23 7.31 9.83
C LYS A 145 -12.61 6.02 9.13
N LEU A 146 -13.45 5.21 9.78
CA LEU A 146 -13.76 3.86 9.36
C LEU A 146 -15.27 3.63 9.26
N GLU A 147 -15.65 2.74 8.35
CA GLU A 147 -16.98 2.16 8.24
C GLU A 147 -16.83 0.64 8.12
N ILE A 148 -17.58 -0.11 8.92
CA ILE A 148 -17.55 -1.58 8.86
C ILE A 148 -18.71 -1.99 7.96
N ASP A 149 -18.37 -2.60 6.83
CA ASP A 149 -19.34 -3.25 5.97
C ASP A 149 -19.53 -4.69 6.47
N ARG A 150 -20.76 -4.98 6.92
CA ARG A 150 -21.18 -6.23 7.57
C ARG A 150 -22.07 -7.06 6.66
#